data_AF-A0A822G7N1-F1
#
_entry.id   AF-A0A822G7N1-F1
#
_cell.length_a   1.000
_cell.length_b   1.000
_cell.length_c   1.000
_cell.angle_alpha   90.00
_cell.angle_beta   90.00
_cell.angle_gamma   90.00
#
_symmetry.space_group_name_H-M   'P 1'
#
loop_
_entity.id
_entity.type
_entity.pdbx_description
1 polymer ?
#
loop_
_entity_poly.entity_id
_entity_poly.type
_entity_poly.pdbx_seq_one_letter_code
_entity_poly.pdbx_strand_id
1 'polypeptide(L)'
;MKADSISKKTNKPIFGFFTGSDWCGWCHKLQNDVFAKPDFIKWAKEKVVLLELDFPRKKQLPQELQQQNYGLAQAFQVQGYPTVWLFTINRDSTTGANVKLNALGSLGYPSGDILGKEEIKFLETANSILNKGK
;
A
#
# COMPACT_ATOMS: atom_id res chain seq x y z
N MET A 1 -12.85 2.70 7.65
CA MET A 1 -11.80 1.76 7.20
C MET A 1 -11.04 1.20 8.41
N LYS A 2 -10.90 -0.13 8.53
CA LYS A 2 -10.21 -0.81 9.64
C LYS A 2 -8.71 -0.47 9.74
N ALA A 3 -8.03 -0.34 8.61
CA ALA A 3 -6.60 -0.03 8.55
C ALA A 3 -6.26 1.33 9.18
N ASP A 4 -7.14 2.34 9.05
CA ASP A 4 -6.98 3.64 9.71
C ASP A 4 -7.02 3.54 11.24
N SER A 5 -7.97 2.78 11.78
CA SER A 5 -8.06 2.57 13.23
C SER A 5 -6.81 1.89 13.79
N ILE A 6 -6.25 0.91 13.06
CA ILE A 6 -5.02 0.21 13.45
C ILE A 6 -3.83 1.17 13.33
N SER A 7 -3.71 1.88 12.19
CA SER A 7 -2.65 2.86 11.92
C SER A 7 -2.50 3.87 13.05
N LYS A 8 -3.61 4.42 13.54
CA LYS A 8 -3.65 5.34 14.68
C LYS A 8 -3.23 4.70 15.99
N LYS A 9 -3.73 3.48 16.28
CA LYS A 9 -3.38 2.75 17.50
C LYS A 9 -1.91 2.36 17.57
N THR A 10 -1.31 2.00 16.44
CA THR A 10 0.08 1.55 16.37
C THR A 10 1.06 2.64 16.00
N ASN A 11 0.57 3.85 15.68
CA ASN A 11 1.35 4.95 15.10
C ASN A 11 2.19 4.51 13.88
N LYS A 12 1.59 3.69 13.01
CA LYS A 12 2.23 3.16 11.79
C LYS A 12 1.47 3.63 10.56
N PRO A 13 2.13 4.09 9.50
CA PRO A 13 1.45 4.42 8.26
C PRO A 13 0.85 3.18 7.60
N ILE A 14 -0.13 3.42 6.73
CA ILE A 14 -0.78 2.40 5.93
C ILE A 14 0.08 2.14 4.70
N PHE A 15 0.33 0.86 4.43
CA PHE A 15 0.88 0.33 3.20
C PHE A 15 -0.29 -0.11 2.32
N GLY A 16 -0.72 0.75 1.40
CA GLY A 16 -1.80 0.47 0.46
C GLY A 16 -1.25 -0.17 -0.81
N PHE A 17 -1.47 -1.48 -0.97
CA PHE A 17 -1.07 -2.23 -2.15
C PHE A 17 -2.22 -2.31 -3.16
N PHE A 18 -2.12 -1.54 -4.23
CA PHE A 18 -3.04 -1.59 -5.36
C PHE A 18 -2.65 -2.74 -6.28
N THR A 19 -3.55 -3.71 -6.45
CA THR A 19 -3.28 -4.97 -7.15
C THR A 19 -4.48 -5.45 -7.97
N GLY A 20 -4.23 -6.40 -8.89
CA GLY A 20 -5.26 -7.14 -9.60
C GLY A 20 -5.03 -8.64 -9.41
N SER A 21 -5.70 -9.24 -8.43
CA SER A 21 -5.41 -10.59 -7.92
C SER A 21 -5.54 -11.71 -8.95
N ASP A 22 -6.27 -11.52 -10.05
CA ASP A 22 -6.58 -12.55 -11.04
C ASP A 22 -6.05 -12.26 -12.46
N TRP A 23 -5.44 -11.10 -12.70
CA TRP A 23 -4.94 -10.72 -14.04
C TRP A 23 -3.58 -10.02 -14.05
N CYS A 24 -3.11 -9.50 -12.91
CA CYS A 24 -1.87 -8.72 -12.85
C CYS A 24 -0.66 -9.61 -12.54
N GLY A 25 0.01 -10.12 -13.58
CA GLY A 25 1.22 -10.95 -13.41
C GLY A 25 2.37 -10.25 -12.67
N TRP A 26 2.56 -8.94 -12.91
CA TRP A 26 3.55 -8.13 -12.19
C TRP A 26 3.22 -7.97 -10.71
N CYS A 27 1.94 -7.98 -10.34
CA CYS A 27 1.52 -7.92 -8.96
C CYS A 27 1.86 -9.21 -8.22
N HIS A 28 1.59 -10.37 -8.84
CA HIS A 28 2.01 -11.67 -8.29
C HIS A 28 3.52 -11.78 -8.18
N LYS A 29 4.24 -11.27 -9.19
CA LYS A 29 5.71 -11.21 -9.17
C LYS A 29 6.22 -10.38 -7.99
N LEU A 30 5.67 -9.17 -7.77
CA LEU A 30 6.03 -8.35 -6.61
C LEU A 30 5.75 -9.06 -5.28
N GLN A 31 4.61 -9.75 -5.17
CA GLN A 31 4.28 -10.52 -3.96
C GLN A 31 5.31 -11.62 -3.70
N ASN A 32 5.73 -12.36 -4.73
CA ASN A 32 6.71 -13.44 -4.59
C ASN A 32 8.13 -12.93 -4.34
N ASP A 33 8.55 -11.92 -5.10
CA ASP A 33 9.92 -11.43 -5.09
C ASP A 33 10.17 -10.50 -3.89
N VAL A 34 9.13 -9.88 -3.33
CA VAL A 34 9.26 -8.97 -2.18
C VAL A 34 8.42 -9.41 -0.99
N PHE A 35 7.09 -9.50 -1.13
CA PHE A 35 6.21 -9.60 0.06
C PHE A 35 6.28 -10.95 0.78
N ALA A 36 6.62 -12.03 0.06
CA ALA A 36 6.83 -13.36 0.60
C ALA A 36 8.20 -13.52 1.30
N LYS A 37 9.12 -12.56 1.12
CA LYS A 37 10.47 -12.64 1.69
C LYS A 37 10.42 -12.41 3.21
N PRO A 38 11.20 -13.16 4.01
CA PRO A 38 11.25 -12.99 5.46
C PRO A 38 11.57 -11.56 5.89
N ASP A 39 12.45 -10.87 5.17
CA ASP A 39 12.87 -9.51 5.46
C ASP A 39 11.72 -8.51 5.32
N PHE A 40 10.91 -8.64 4.27
CA PHE A 40 9.71 -7.82 4.11
C PHE A 40 8.69 -8.12 5.20
N ILE A 41 8.43 -9.40 5.52
CA ILE A 41 7.46 -9.79 6.55
C ILE A 41 7.85 -9.18 7.90
N LYS A 42 9.14 -9.24 8.25
CA LYS A 42 9.67 -8.64 9.49
C LYS A 42 9.49 -7.12 9.45
N TRP A 43 9.92 -6.47 8.38
CA TRP A 43 9.80 -5.03 8.19
C TRP A 43 8.34 -4.56 8.28
N ALA A 44 7.41 -5.27 7.62
CA ALA A 44 6.01 -4.91 7.55
C ALA A 44 5.37 -4.93 8.95
N LYS A 45 5.66 -5.96 9.75
CA LYS A 45 5.19 -6.06 11.14
C LYS A 45 5.68 -4.89 11.99
N GLU A 46 6.89 -4.42 11.76
CA GLU A 46 7.49 -3.34 12.56
C GLU A 46 7.06 -1.94 12.10
N LYS A 47 6.90 -1.72 10.79
CA LYS A 47 6.86 -0.36 10.22
C LYS A 47 5.50 0.09 9.70
N VAL A 48 4.63 -0.82 9.25
CA VAL A 48 3.42 -0.42 8.50
C VAL A 48 2.18 -1.23 8.89
N VAL A 49 1.01 -0.75 8.49
CA VAL A 49 -0.25 -1.49 8.48
C VAL A 49 -0.55 -1.88 7.04
N LEU A 50 -0.54 -3.18 6.74
CA LEU A 50 -0.83 -3.68 5.40
C LEU A 50 -2.32 -3.51 5.05
N LEU A 51 -2.58 -2.95 3.88
CA LEU A 51 -3.91 -2.80 3.29
C LEU A 51 -3.84 -3.23 1.82
N GLU A 52 -4.52 -4.31 1.48
CA GLU A 52 -4.68 -4.74 0.09
C GLU A 52 -5.88 -4.03 -0.54
N LEU A 53 -5.66 -3.47 -1.74
CA LEU A 53 -6.66 -2.78 -2.55
C LEU A 53 -6.74 -3.53 -3.88
N ASP A 54 -7.56 -4.58 -3.89
CA ASP A 54 -7.70 -5.48 -5.03
C ASP A 54 -8.73 -4.95 -6.05
N PHE A 55 -8.42 -5.15 -7.34
CA PHE A 55 -9.22 -4.79 -8.51
C PHE A 55 -9.37 -6.01 -9.43
N PRO A 56 -10.09 -7.06 -8.99
CA PRO A 56 -10.25 -8.29 -9.77
C PRO A 56 -11.15 -8.06 -10.99
N ARG A 57 -10.95 -8.87 -12.04
CA ARG A 57 -11.79 -8.83 -13.27
C ARG A 57 -12.87 -9.91 -13.30
N LYS A 58 -12.60 -11.07 -12.69
CA LYS A 58 -13.48 -12.24 -12.70
C LYS A 58 -14.29 -12.36 -11.41
N LYS A 59 -13.80 -11.78 -10.30
CA LYS A 59 -14.47 -11.80 -9.00
C LYS A 59 -15.18 -10.47 -8.75
N GLN A 60 -16.35 -10.54 -8.13
CA GLN A 60 -17.08 -9.35 -7.71
C GLN A 60 -16.82 -9.08 -6.23
N LEU A 61 -16.33 -7.89 -5.92
CA LEU A 61 -16.21 -7.42 -4.54
C LEU A 61 -17.56 -6.85 -4.07
N PRO A 62 -17.85 -6.88 -2.75
CA PRO A 62 -18.94 -6.11 -2.17
C PRO A 62 -18.87 -4.64 -2.60
N GLN A 63 -20.02 -4.04 -2.92
CA GLN A 63 -20.10 -2.68 -3.47
C GLN A 63 -19.37 -1.65 -2.60
N GLU A 64 -19.49 -1.75 -1.28
CA GLU A 64 -18.81 -0.84 -0.34
C GLU A 64 -17.28 -0.96 -0.43
N LEU A 65 -16.75 -2.18 -0.55
CA LEU A 65 -15.31 -2.40 -0.72
C LEU A 65 -14.83 -1.90 -2.08
N GLN A 66 -15.62 -2.13 -3.12
CA GLN A 66 -15.32 -1.65 -4.46
C GLN A 66 -15.26 -0.11 -4.48
N GLN A 67 -16.26 0.57 -3.90
CA GLN A 67 -16.29 2.03 -3.78
C GLN A 67 -15.11 2.56 -2.95
N GLN A 68 -14.78 1.91 -1.83
CA GLN A 68 -13.61 2.27 -1.03
C GLN A 68 -12.31 2.17 -1.84
N ASN A 69 -12.11 1.06 -2.55
CA ASN A 69 -10.91 0.81 -3.34
C ASN A 69 -10.79 1.84 -4.49
N TYR A 70 -11.86 2.08 -5.24
CA TYR A 70 -11.87 3.09 -6.31
C TYR A 70 -11.66 4.51 -5.78
N GLY A 71 -12.27 4.87 -4.65
CA GLY A 71 -12.07 6.17 -4.02
C GLY A 71 -10.61 6.42 -3.65
N LEU A 72 -9.93 5.41 -3.09
CA LEU A 72 -8.50 5.48 -2.79
C LEU A 72 -7.66 5.53 -4.07
N ALA A 73 -7.96 4.71 -5.09
CA ALA A 73 -7.22 4.73 -6.35
C ALA A 73 -7.32 6.09 -7.06
N GLN A 74 -8.51 6.71 -7.04
CA GLN A 74 -8.71 8.04 -7.58
C GLN A 74 -7.95 9.09 -6.78
N ALA A 75 -8.02 9.05 -5.45
CA ALA A 75 -7.34 10.01 -4.58
C ALA A 75 -5.81 9.96 -4.72
N PHE A 76 -5.25 8.78 -4.95
CA PHE A 76 -3.82 8.57 -5.20
C PHE A 76 -3.44 8.57 -6.68
N GLN A 77 -4.39 8.85 -7.58
CA GLN A 77 -4.19 8.88 -9.03
C GLN A 77 -3.48 7.63 -9.57
N VAL A 78 -3.89 6.45 -9.09
CA VAL A 78 -3.29 5.17 -9.51
C VAL A 78 -3.67 4.87 -10.95
N GLN A 79 -2.67 4.87 -11.84
CA GLN A 79 -2.84 4.63 -13.27
C GLN A 79 -2.47 3.21 -13.71
N GLY A 80 -1.73 2.47 -12.87
CA GLY A 80 -1.21 1.16 -13.20
C GLY A 80 -1.00 0.27 -11.98
N TYR A 81 -0.79 -1.02 -12.24
CA TYR A 81 -0.61 -2.05 -11.23
C TYR A 81 0.66 -2.86 -11.54
N PRO A 82 1.45 -3.26 -10.54
CA PRO A 82 1.29 -2.95 -9.11
C PRO A 82 1.69 -1.50 -8.76
N THR A 83 0.93 -0.87 -7.86
CA THR A 83 1.31 0.41 -7.23
C THR A 83 1.17 0.26 -5.72
N VAL A 84 2.14 0.76 -4.96
CA VAL A 84 2.07 0.83 -3.50
C VAL A 84 2.08 2.29 -3.07
N TRP A 85 1.23 2.66 -2.12
CA TRP A 85 1.28 3.96 -1.46
C TRP A 85 1.50 3.79 0.04
N LEU A 86 2.39 4.61 0.59
CA LEU A 86 2.55 4.83 2.02
C LEU A 86 1.81 6.11 2.40
N PHE A 87 0.85 6.02 3.32
CA PHE A 87 0.04 7.17 3.70
C PHE A 87 -0.49 7.07 5.13
N THR A 88 -0.90 8.21 5.70
CA THR A 88 -1.69 8.27 6.93
C THR A 88 -3.02 8.96 6.68
N ILE A 89 -3.95 8.83 7.62
CA ILE A 89 -5.27 9.45 7.53
C ILE A 89 -5.46 10.40 8.70
N ASN A 90 -5.55 11.68 8.38
CA ASN A 90 -5.90 12.73 9.32
C ASN A 90 -7.40 13.00 9.21
N ARG A 91 -8.10 12.97 10.34
CA ARG A 91 -9.47 13.46 10.43
C ARG A 91 -9.41 14.80 11.13
N ASP A 92 -9.91 15.83 10.47
CA ASP A 92 -10.13 17.11 11.13
C ASP A 92 -11.24 16.94 12.17
N SER A 93 -10.90 17.09 13.44
CA SER A 93 -11.82 16.94 14.58
C SER A 93 -12.90 18.04 14.65
N THR A 94 -12.79 19.09 13.83
CA THR A 94 -13.65 20.28 13.91
C THR A 94 -14.89 20.19 13.03
N THR A 95 -14.88 19.35 11.97
CA THR A 95 -16.03 19.23 11.04
C THR A 95 -16.53 17.79 10.84
N GLY A 96 -15.81 16.77 11.31
CA GLY A 96 -16.24 15.36 11.24
C GLY A 96 -16.37 14.75 9.83
N ALA A 97 -16.38 15.59 8.78
CA ALA A 97 -16.65 15.20 7.39
C ALA A 97 -15.40 15.16 6.51
N ASN A 98 -14.31 15.85 6.88
CA ASN A 98 -13.14 15.99 6.02
C ASN A 98 -12.05 14.96 6.41
N VAL A 99 -12.02 13.84 5.69
CA VAL A 99 -10.93 12.86 5.74
C VAL A 99 -9.82 13.35 4.81
N LYS A 100 -8.67 13.74 5.38
CA LYS A 100 -7.48 14.12 4.60
C LYS A 100 -6.51 12.95 4.55
N LEU A 101 -6.24 12.47 3.33
CA LEU A 101 -5.17 11.53 3.07
C LEU A 101 -3.83 12.28 3.07
N ASN A 102 -2.89 11.86 3.90
CA ASN A 102 -1.53 12.37 3.88
C ASN A 102 -0.63 11.36 3.16
N ALA A 103 -0.35 11.62 1.89
CA ALA A 103 0.51 10.78 1.06
C ALA A 103 1.97 10.99 1.45
N LEU A 104 2.63 9.95 1.96
CA LEU A 104 4.06 10.00 2.28
C LEU A 104 4.91 9.72 1.03
N GLY A 105 4.46 8.82 0.18
CA GLY A 105 5.11 8.48 -1.09
C GLY A 105 4.61 7.16 -1.66
N SER A 106 5.04 6.85 -2.89
CA SER A 106 4.66 5.64 -3.61
C SER A 106 5.86 4.78 -3.98
N LEU A 107 5.60 3.48 -4.18
CA LEU A 107 6.55 2.50 -4.68
C LEU A 107 5.93 1.71 -5.83
N GLY A 108 6.76 1.35 -6.80
CA GLY A 108 6.43 0.40 -7.86
C GLY A 108 7.22 -0.90 -7.72
N TYR A 109 7.23 -1.68 -8.79
CA TYR A 109 8.15 -2.81 -8.91
C TYR A 109 9.61 -2.28 -8.95
N PRO A 110 10.53 -2.83 -8.14
CA PRO A 110 11.89 -2.30 -8.08
C PRO A 110 12.65 -2.64 -9.37
N SER A 111 13.16 -1.63 -10.07
CA SER A 111 13.88 -1.79 -11.35
C SER A 111 15.40 -1.80 -11.15
N GLY A 112 16.09 -2.86 -11.57
CA GLY A 112 17.56 -2.92 -11.62
C GLY A 112 18.23 -3.60 -10.41
N ASP A 113 17.65 -4.70 -9.92
CA ASP A 113 18.16 -5.43 -8.75
C ASP A 113 18.97 -6.67 -9.08
N ILE A 114 19.75 -7.12 -8.09
CA ILE A 114 20.32 -8.46 -8.07
C ILE A 114 19.16 -9.44 -8.09
N LEU A 115 19.13 -10.30 -9.11
CA LEU A 115 18.09 -11.30 -9.29
C LEU A 115 17.86 -12.10 -8.00
N GLY A 116 16.62 -12.10 -7.50
CA GLY A 116 16.22 -12.82 -6.29
C GLY A 116 16.39 -12.07 -4.97
N LYS A 117 16.84 -10.81 -5.01
CA LYS A 117 17.00 -9.89 -3.86
C LYS A 117 16.24 -8.57 -4.03
N GLU A 118 15.17 -8.58 -4.81
CA GLU A 118 14.32 -7.42 -5.10
C GLU A 118 13.77 -6.76 -3.81
N GLU A 119 13.62 -7.54 -2.73
CA GLU A 119 13.19 -7.03 -1.44
C GLU A 119 14.12 -5.99 -0.85
N ILE A 120 15.44 -6.08 -1.11
CA ILE A 120 16.42 -5.18 -0.50
C ILE A 120 16.17 -3.75 -0.96
N LYS A 121 16.17 -3.51 -2.28
CA LYS A 121 15.94 -2.17 -2.84
C LYS A 121 14.55 -1.66 -2.57
N PHE A 122 13.55 -2.55 -2.59
CA PHE A 122 12.18 -2.18 -2.23
C PHE A 122 12.13 -1.61 -0.80
N LEU A 123 12.76 -2.31 0.16
CA LEU A 123 12.80 -1.89 1.56
C LEU A 123 13.64 -0.63 1.76
N GLU A 124 14.75 -0.46 1.06
CA GLU A 124 15.54 0.79 1.09
C GLU A 124 14.71 1.99 0.65
N THR A 125 13.99 1.85 -0.48
CA THR A 125 13.11 2.90 -1.01
C THR A 125 11.98 3.19 -0.03
N ALA A 126 11.35 2.15 0.52
CA ALA A 126 10.25 2.30 1.48
C ALA A 126 10.73 3.03 2.75
N ASN A 127 11.90 2.68 3.27
CA ASN A 127 12.49 3.36 4.42
C ASN A 127 12.84 4.81 4.12
N SER A 128 13.34 5.12 2.91
CA SER A 128 13.59 6.51 2.49
C SER A 128 12.33 7.36 2.54
N ILE A 129 11.21 6.82 2.02
CA ILE A 129 9.90 7.49 2.07
C ILE A 129 9.44 7.70 3.52
N LEU A 130 9.52 6.66 4.34
CA LEU A 130 9.11 6.72 5.75
C LEU A 130 9.93 7.72 6.57
N ASN A 131 11.21 7.90 6.23
CA ASN A 131 12.09 8.84 6.93
C ASN A 131 11.89 10.29 6.48
N LYS A 132 11.51 10.53 5.21
CA LYS A 132 11.19 11.86 4.69
C LYS A 132 9.83 12.38 5.17
N GLY A 133 8.92 11.48 5.52
CA GLY A 133 7.58 11.80 6.02
C GLY A 133 7.48 12.04 7.53
N LYS A 134 8.62 12.05 8.25
CA LYS A 134 8.74 12.46 9.66
C LYS A 134 9.24 13.90 9.73
#